data_AF-A0A5K1DSE8-F1
#
_entry.id   AF-A0A5K1DSE8-F1
#
_cell.length_a   1.000
_cell.length_b   1.000
_cell.length_c   1.000
_cell.angle_alpha   90.00
_cell.angle_beta   90.00
_cell.angle_gamma   90.00
#
_symmetry.space_group_name_H-M   'P 1'
#
loop_
_entity.id
_entity.type
_entity.pdbx_description
1 polymer ?
#
loop_
_entity_poly.entity_id
_entity_poly.type
_entity_poly.pdbx_seq_one_letter_code
_entity_poly.pdbx_strand_id
1 'polypeptide(L)'
;MDTKIGQVDVSRPMSNDVGAPPCSNSVAVVQNSVCPVSSDSTLGRHLARRLVQVGVSDVFSVPGDFNLTLLDHLIAEPALNVIGCCNELNAGYAADGYARAKGVGACVVTFTVGGLSVLNAIAGAYSENLPVICIVGGPNSNDYGTNRILHHTIGLPDFTQELRCFQTVTCFQ
;
A
#
# COMPACT_ATOMS: atom_id res chain seq x y z
N MET A 1 -45.94 54.67 -1.39
CA MET A 1 -46.41 53.29 -1.18
C MET A 1 -45.66 52.76 0.04
N ASP A 2 -46.41 52.71 1.13
CA ASP A 2 -46.26 52.01 2.41
C ASP A 2 -44.88 51.87 3.09
N THR A 3 -44.76 52.63 4.17
CA THR A 3 -43.88 52.45 5.33
C THR A 3 -44.45 51.40 6.29
N LYS A 4 -43.58 50.58 6.91
CA LYS A 4 -43.63 50.25 8.37
C LYS A 4 -42.49 49.32 8.81
N ILE A 5 -41.87 49.72 9.93
CA ILE A 5 -40.87 49.01 10.72
C ILE A 5 -41.57 48.09 11.75
N GLY A 6 -40.92 46.98 12.12
CA GLY A 6 -41.10 46.27 13.40
C GLY A 6 -40.46 44.87 13.34
N GLN A 7 -40.02 44.22 14.41
CA GLN A 7 -39.51 44.59 15.73
C GLN A 7 -38.77 43.32 16.22
N VAL A 8 -37.67 43.47 16.95
CA VAL A 8 -36.94 42.36 17.59
C VAL A 8 -37.65 42.04 18.90
N ASP A 9 -37.96 40.75 19.18
CA ASP A 9 -37.77 40.22 20.54
C ASP A 9 -37.75 38.69 20.68
N VAL A 10 -37.08 38.33 21.75
CA VAL A 10 -36.60 37.05 22.27
C VAL A 10 -37.73 36.12 22.77
N SER A 11 -37.61 34.79 22.55
CA SER A 11 -37.97 33.80 23.57
C SER A 11 -37.38 32.41 23.29
N ARG A 12 -36.50 31.99 24.21
CA ARG A 12 -36.00 30.63 24.41
C ARG A 12 -37.06 29.84 25.22
N PRO A 13 -37.18 28.52 25.04
CA PRO A 13 -37.48 27.64 26.18
C PRO A 13 -36.30 26.73 26.51
N MET A 14 -36.35 26.24 27.74
CA MET A 14 -35.20 25.86 28.57
C MET A 14 -34.61 24.48 28.28
N SER A 15 -33.31 24.38 28.55
CA SER A 15 -32.54 23.15 28.73
C SER A 15 -33.06 22.36 29.93
N ASN A 16 -33.13 21.04 29.82
CA ASN A 16 -32.70 20.04 30.80
C ASN A 16 -32.97 18.63 30.27
N ASP A 17 -31.96 17.96 29.73
CA ASP A 17 -31.67 16.60 30.17
C ASP A 17 -30.20 16.25 29.92
N VAL A 18 -29.53 15.98 31.04
CA VAL A 18 -28.11 15.68 31.15
C VAL A 18 -28.00 14.17 31.30
N GLY A 19 -27.26 13.52 30.40
CA GLY A 19 -26.63 12.23 30.66
C GLY A 19 -27.49 10.97 30.52
N ALA A 20 -27.43 10.35 29.35
CA ALA A 20 -27.36 8.89 29.22
C ALA A 20 -26.74 8.54 27.84
N PRO A 21 -25.71 7.68 27.76
CA PRO A 21 -25.25 7.17 26.47
C PRO A 21 -26.31 6.19 25.94
N PRO A 22 -26.54 6.12 24.62
CA PRO A 22 -27.26 4.99 24.06
C PRO A 22 -26.39 3.73 24.21
N CYS A 23 -26.76 2.85 25.14
CA CYS A 23 -26.29 1.46 25.15
C CYS A 23 -26.89 0.76 23.92
N SER A 24 -26.17 0.81 22.80
CA SER A 24 -26.34 -0.15 21.72
C SER A 24 -25.00 -0.84 21.51
N ASN A 25 -24.91 -2.09 21.99
CA ASN A 25 -23.85 -3.04 21.64
C ASN A 25 -23.99 -3.45 20.16
N SER A 26 -23.92 -2.47 19.26
CA SER A 26 -23.70 -2.72 17.85
C SER A 26 -22.19 -2.80 17.65
N VAL A 27 -21.62 -3.95 18.03
CA VAL A 27 -20.30 -4.34 17.51
C VAL A 27 -20.47 -4.35 16.00
N ALA A 28 -19.84 -3.42 15.30
CA ALA A 28 -19.77 -3.45 13.86
C ALA A 28 -19.06 -4.76 13.49
N VAL A 29 -19.85 -5.77 13.14
CA VAL A 29 -19.34 -7.01 12.59
C VAL A 29 -18.64 -6.60 11.30
N VAL A 30 -17.31 -6.70 11.28
CA VAL A 30 -16.54 -6.69 10.04
C VAL A 30 -17.15 -7.81 9.21
N GLN A 31 -17.97 -7.45 8.23
CA GLN A 31 -18.47 -8.42 7.27
C GLN A 31 -17.24 -8.92 6.51
N ASN A 32 -16.79 -10.11 6.88
CA ASN A 32 -15.86 -10.91 6.10
C ASN A 32 -16.57 -11.34 4.83
N SER A 33 -16.80 -10.39 3.93
CA SER A 33 -17.27 -10.63 2.57
C SER A 33 -16.12 -11.27 1.80
N VAL A 34 -15.91 -12.57 2.01
CA VAL A 34 -15.01 -13.35 1.16
C VAL A 34 -15.71 -13.48 -0.18
N CYS A 35 -15.33 -12.62 -1.14
CA CYS A 35 -15.69 -12.84 -2.53
C CYS A 35 -15.16 -14.22 -2.94
N PRO A 36 -15.96 -15.07 -3.59
CA PRO A 36 -15.50 -16.39 -4.01
C PRO A 36 -14.27 -16.22 -4.90
N VAL A 37 -13.18 -16.86 -4.51
CA VAL A 37 -11.94 -16.88 -5.26
C VAL A 37 -12.23 -17.66 -6.54
N SER A 38 -12.47 -16.96 -7.64
CA SER A 38 -12.63 -17.57 -8.97
C SER A 38 -11.37 -18.37 -9.30
N SER A 39 -11.50 -19.54 -9.91
CA SER A 39 -10.39 -20.42 -10.31
C SER A 39 -9.33 -19.77 -11.20
N ASP A 40 -9.58 -18.56 -11.72
CA ASP A 40 -8.66 -17.73 -12.52
C ASP A 40 -7.96 -16.59 -11.73
N SER A 41 -7.94 -16.61 -10.38
CA SER A 41 -7.22 -15.58 -9.63
C SER A 41 -5.74 -15.91 -9.50
N THR A 42 -4.89 -15.28 -10.31
CA THR A 42 -3.43 -15.32 -10.13
C THR A 42 -3.02 -14.57 -8.86
N LEU A 43 -1.83 -14.88 -8.33
CA LEU A 43 -1.25 -14.16 -7.19
C LEU A 43 -1.16 -12.65 -7.46
N GLY A 44 -0.72 -12.24 -8.67
CA GLY A 44 -0.64 -10.83 -9.03
C GLY A 44 -2.01 -10.14 -9.03
N ARG A 45 -3.06 -10.78 -9.55
CA ARG A 45 -4.42 -10.23 -9.49
C ARG A 45 -4.96 -10.17 -8.07
N HIS A 46 -4.63 -11.14 -7.22
CA HIS A 46 -4.97 -11.09 -5.81
C HIS A 46 -4.30 -9.89 -5.12
N LEU A 47 -3.00 -9.70 -5.33
CA LEU A 47 -2.22 -8.60 -4.77
C LEU A 47 -2.77 -7.25 -5.22
N ALA A 48 -3.05 -7.07 -6.52
CA ALA A 48 -3.66 -5.87 -7.07
C ALA A 48 -4.97 -5.50 -6.33
N ARG A 49 -5.89 -6.46 -6.19
CA ARG A 49 -7.15 -6.26 -5.48
C ARG A 49 -6.96 -5.91 -4.01
N ARG A 50 -5.96 -6.51 -3.34
CA ARG A 50 -5.66 -6.19 -1.93
C ARG A 50 -5.12 -4.78 -1.77
N LEU A 51 -4.26 -4.32 -2.69
CA LEU A 51 -3.78 -2.93 -2.70
C LEU A 51 -4.95 -1.94 -2.79
N VAL A 52 -5.89 -2.17 -3.71
CA VAL A 52 -7.12 -1.36 -3.83
C VAL A 52 -7.92 -1.39 -2.52
N GLN A 53 -8.13 -2.57 -1.94
CA GLN A 53 -8.91 -2.72 -0.70
C GLN A 53 -8.31 -2.00 0.50
N VAL A 54 -6.97 -1.89 0.59
CA VAL A 54 -6.31 -1.13 1.66
C VAL A 54 -6.23 0.37 1.38
N GLY A 55 -6.70 0.83 0.21
CA GLY A 55 -6.80 2.26 -0.14
C GLY A 55 -5.68 2.78 -1.05
N VAL A 56 -4.86 1.90 -1.63
CA VAL A 56 -3.88 2.30 -2.65
C VAL A 56 -4.61 2.47 -3.98
N SER A 57 -4.46 3.63 -4.62
CA SER A 57 -4.88 3.87 -6.01
C SER A 57 -3.70 4.04 -6.97
N ASP A 58 -2.53 4.40 -6.47
CA ASP A 58 -1.32 4.62 -7.27
C ASP A 58 -0.17 3.76 -6.72
N VAL A 59 0.46 2.98 -7.60
CA VAL A 59 1.61 2.12 -7.27
C VAL A 59 2.83 2.62 -8.04
N PHE A 60 3.87 3.02 -7.32
CA PHE A 60 5.09 3.55 -7.93
C PHE A 60 6.00 2.40 -8.35
N SER A 61 6.49 2.38 -9.59
CA SER A 61 7.26 1.25 -10.10
C SER A 61 8.49 1.63 -10.90
N VAL A 62 9.45 0.71 -10.87
CA VAL A 62 10.54 0.63 -11.83
C VAL A 62 10.53 -0.79 -12.43
N PRO A 63 10.25 -0.94 -13.73
CA PRO A 63 10.21 -2.25 -14.37
C PRO A 63 11.57 -2.96 -14.36
N GLY A 64 11.55 -4.26 -14.10
CA GLY A 64 12.67 -5.17 -14.32
C GLY A 64 12.15 -6.59 -14.55
N ASP A 65 12.95 -7.42 -15.19
CA ASP A 65 12.56 -8.77 -15.65
C ASP A 65 11.90 -9.65 -14.57
N PHE A 66 12.33 -9.57 -13.31
CA PHE A 66 11.73 -10.31 -12.19
C PHE A 66 10.34 -9.80 -11.75
N ASN A 67 9.88 -8.63 -12.22
CA ASN A 67 8.58 -8.06 -11.86
C ASN A 67 7.63 -7.80 -13.04
N LEU A 68 8.04 -8.04 -14.30
CA LEU A 68 7.20 -7.69 -15.47
C LEU A 68 5.83 -8.37 -15.47
N THR A 69 5.76 -9.68 -15.21
CA THR A 69 4.47 -10.40 -15.14
C THR A 69 3.59 -9.90 -13.99
N LEU A 70 4.19 -9.46 -12.88
CA LEU A 70 3.43 -8.82 -11.81
C LEU A 70 2.88 -7.48 -12.27
N LEU A 71 3.68 -6.65 -12.94
CA LEU A 71 3.25 -5.34 -13.46
C LEU A 71 2.08 -5.50 -14.44
N ASP A 72 2.07 -6.52 -15.31
CA ASP A 72 0.93 -6.80 -16.19
C ASP A 72 -0.37 -7.00 -15.39
N HIS A 73 -0.31 -7.69 -14.26
CA HIS A 73 -1.46 -7.89 -13.40
C HIS A 73 -1.90 -6.63 -12.65
N LEU A 74 -0.96 -5.77 -12.25
CA LEU A 74 -1.26 -4.49 -11.62
C LEU A 74 -1.88 -3.51 -12.62
N ILE A 75 -1.36 -3.44 -13.84
CA ILE A 75 -1.89 -2.63 -14.95
C ILE A 75 -3.31 -3.09 -15.34
N ALA A 76 -3.58 -4.39 -15.28
CA ALA A 76 -4.88 -4.95 -15.60
C ALA A 76 -5.96 -4.69 -14.53
N GLU A 77 -5.62 -4.17 -13.34
CA GLU A 77 -6.58 -3.82 -12.30
C GLU A 77 -7.07 -2.37 -12.49
N PRO A 78 -8.34 -2.14 -12.89
CA PRO A 78 -8.80 -0.81 -13.31
C PRO A 78 -8.77 0.28 -12.23
N ALA A 79 -8.73 -0.12 -10.95
CA ALA A 79 -8.69 0.79 -9.81
C ALA A 79 -7.25 1.14 -9.36
N LEU A 80 -6.22 0.61 -10.04
CA LEU A 80 -4.82 0.95 -9.80
C LEU A 80 -4.21 1.66 -11.00
N ASN A 81 -3.46 2.72 -10.72
CA ASN A 81 -2.55 3.32 -11.69
C ASN A 81 -1.13 2.88 -11.36
N VAL A 82 -0.41 2.36 -12.34
CA VAL A 82 1.03 2.07 -12.22
C VAL A 82 1.82 3.29 -12.68
N ILE A 83 2.52 3.93 -11.74
CA ILE A 83 3.27 5.18 -11.97
C ILE A 83 4.75 4.85 -12.15
N GLY A 84 5.28 5.06 -13.35
CA GLY A 84 6.71 4.87 -13.62
C GLY A 84 7.57 5.94 -12.94
N CYS A 85 8.66 5.50 -12.31
CA CYS A 85 9.65 6.37 -11.65
C CYS A 85 11.03 6.27 -12.33
N CYS A 86 11.87 7.29 -12.20
CA CYS A 86 13.19 7.32 -12.83
C CYS A 86 14.19 6.31 -12.24
N ASN A 87 14.06 6.00 -10.95
CA ASN A 87 14.85 5.01 -10.23
C ASN A 87 14.07 4.55 -8.97
N GLU A 88 14.55 3.49 -8.33
CA GLU A 88 13.86 2.81 -7.24
C GLU A 88 13.88 3.60 -5.94
N LEU A 89 14.96 4.35 -5.67
CA LEU A 89 15.03 5.27 -4.55
C LEU A 89 13.90 6.31 -4.62
N ASN A 90 13.71 6.92 -5.79
CA ASN A 90 12.65 7.89 -6.03
C ASN A 90 11.27 7.23 -5.99
N ALA A 91 11.12 5.99 -6.47
CA ALA A 91 9.86 5.24 -6.36
C ALA A 91 9.47 5.01 -4.89
N GLY A 92 10.45 4.66 -4.05
CA GLY A 92 10.24 4.50 -2.60
C GLY A 92 9.82 5.81 -1.94
N TYR A 93 10.51 6.93 -2.23
CA TYR A 93 10.12 8.23 -1.68
C TYR A 93 8.81 8.78 -2.23
N ALA A 94 8.45 8.44 -3.46
CA ALA A 94 7.12 8.75 -4.00
C ALA A 94 6.04 7.98 -3.22
N ALA A 95 6.27 6.70 -2.90
CA ALA A 95 5.37 5.92 -2.05
C ALA A 95 5.30 6.45 -0.60
N ASP A 96 6.43 6.88 -0.02
CA ASP A 96 6.47 7.56 1.30
C ASP A 96 5.62 8.82 1.31
N GLY A 97 5.88 9.74 0.37
CA GLY A 97 5.11 10.98 0.24
C GLY A 97 3.63 10.74 -0.02
N TYR A 98 3.31 9.70 -0.81
CA TYR A 98 1.94 9.28 -1.05
C TYR A 98 1.29 8.75 0.23
N ALA A 99 1.98 7.93 1.03
CA ALA A 99 1.48 7.43 2.31
C ALA A 99 1.15 8.58 3.28
N ARG A 100 1.96 9.65 3.30
CA ARG A 100 1.67 10.86 4.10
C ARG A 100 0.37 11.55 3.68
N ALA A 101 0.06 11.55 2.38
CA ALA A 101 -1.11 12.24 1.83
C ALA A 101 -2.39 11.38 1.83
N LYS A 102 -2.26 10.07 1.66
CA LYS A 102 -3.36 9.14 1.37
C LYS A 102 -3.53 8.03 2.41
N GLY A 103 -2.60 7.93 3.35
CA GLY A 103 -2.64 6.98 4.46
C GLY A 103 -1.88 5.69 4.19
N VAL A 104 -1.71 5.24 2.94
CA VAL A 104 -0.91 4.05 2.57
C VAL A 104 -0.24 4.25 1.23
N GLY A 105 1.03 3.86 1.12
CA GLY A 105 1.80 3.92 -0.13
C GLY A 105 2.25 2.54 -0.58
N ALA A 106 2.49 2.36 -1.88
CA ALA A 106 3.04 1.12 -2.41
C ALA A 106 4.05 1.38 -3.52
N CYS A 107 5.14 0.60 -3.53
CA CYS A 107 6.11 0.59 -4.61
C CYS A 107 6.46 -0.84 -5.07
N VAL A 108 6.82 -0.97 -6.35
CA VAL A 108 7.18 -2.25 -6.98
C VAL A 108 8.51 -2.11 -7.70
N VAL A 109 9.49 -2.93 -7.33
CA VAL A 109 10.85 -2.88 -7.88
C VAL A 109 11.36 -4.28 -8.23
N THR A 110 12.48 -4.37 -8.94
CA THR A 110 13.07 -5.66 -9.34
C THR A 110 14.03 -6.21 -8.27
N PHE A 111 14.34 -7.50 -8.36
CA PHE A 111 15.17 -8.22 -7.42
C PHE A 111 16.58 -7.63 -7.28
N THR A 112 17.04 -7.56 -6.04
CA THR A 112 18.37 -7.14 -5.56
C THR A 112 18.81 -5.74 -5.98
N VAL A 113 19.05 -5.47 -7.26
CA VAL A 113 19.50 -4.13 -7.70
C VAL A 113 18.44 -3.07 -7.40
N GLY A 114 17.16 -3.42 -7.55
CA GLY A 114 16.04 -2.53 -7.26
C GLY A 114 15.71 -2.49 -5.77
N GLY A 115 15.64 -3.65 -5.11
CA GLY A 115 15.33 -3.71 -3.68
C GLY A 115 16.42 -3.08 -2.80
N LEU A 116 17.70 -3.22 -3.12
CA LEU A 116 18.77 -2.52 -2.39
C LEU A 116 18.74 -1.00 -2.63
N SER A 117 18.31 -0.56 -3.83
CA SER A 117 18.16 0.86 -4.17
C SER A 117 17.00 1.52 -3.42
N VAL A 118 15.85 0.84 -3.29
CA VAL A 118 14.68 1.35 -2.55
C VAL A 118 14.84 1.28 -1.02
N LEU A 119 15.78 0.47 -0.51
CA LEU A 119 15.94 0.18 0.92
C LEU A 119 16.04 1.44 1.80
N ASN A 120 16.73 2.47 1.32
CA ASN A 120 16.86 3.73 2.06
C ASN A 120 15.50 4.44 2.26
N ALA A 121 14.64 4.44 1.23
CA ALA A 121 13.30 5.02 1.34
C ALA A 121 12.41 4.20 2.29
N ILE A 122 12.52 2.87 2.29
CA ILE A 122 11.76 2.01 3.21
C ILE A 122 12.21 2.20 4.65
N ALA A 123 13.52 2.33 4.91
CA ALA A 123 14.03 2.68 6.22
C ALA A 123 13.52 4.06 6.69
N GLY A 124 13.43 5.03 5.78
CA GLY A 124 12.81 6.33 6.03
C GLY A 124 11.34 6.21 6.44
N ALA A 125 10.54 5.48 5.65
CA ALA A 125 9.13 5.25 5.96
C ALA A 125 8.94 4.55 7.31
N TYR A 126 9.80 3.57 7.63
CA TYR A 126 9.79 2.88 8.92
C TYR A 126 10.09 3.83 10.10
N SER A 127 11.10 4.70 9.96
CA SER A 127 11.44 5.72 10.96
C SER A 127 10.31 6.71 11.20
N GLU A 128 9.50 6.96 10.18
CA GLU A 128 8.44 7.97 10.18
C GLU A 128 7.04 7.37 10.47
N ASN A 129 6.98 6.07 10.79
CA ASN A 129 5.74 5.32 11.05
C ASN A 129 4.74 5.37 9.88
N LEU A 130 5.24 5.34 8.65
CA LEU A 130 4.42 5.35 7.44
C LEU A 130 4.16 3.93 6.93
N PRO A 131 2.90 3.56 6.67
CA PRO A 131 2.59 2.26 6.08
C PRO A 131 2.89 2.28 4.58
N VAL A 132 4.09 1.81 4.24
CA VAL A 132 4.55 1.64 2.86
C VAL A 132 4.70 0.15 2.57
N ILE A 133 4.04 -0.31 1.50
CA ILE A 133 4.13 -1.68 1.00
C ILE A 133 5.19 -1.72 -0.10
N CYS A 134 6.34 -2.34 0.19
CA CYS A 134 7.39 -2.57 -0.80
C CYS A 134 7.24 -3.96 -1.39
N ILE A 135 7.06 -4.05 -2.71
CA ILE A 135 6.94 -5.32 -3.44
C ILE A 135 8.17 -5.46 -4.32
N VAL A 136 8.92 -6.55 -4.11
CA VAL A 136 10.11 -6.84 -4.91
C VAL A 136 9.84 -8.09 -5.75
N GLY A 137 10.10 -7.99 -7.06
CA GLY A 137 10.11 -9.18 -7.92
C GLY A 137 11.16 -10.18 -7.44
N GLY A 138 10.89 -11.47 -7.55
CA GLY A 138 11.78 -12.52 -7.03
C GLY A 138 12.29 -13.48 -8.11
N PRO A 139 13.38 -14.21 -7.84
CA PRO A 139 13.82 -15.33 -8.67
C PRO A 139 12.73 -16.37 -8.90
N ASN A 140 12.89 -17.20 -9.92
CA ASN A 140 12.01 -18.33 -10.12
C ASN A 140 12.08 -19.27 -8.90
N SER A 141 10.93 -19.71 -8.41
CA SER A 141 10.86 -20.62 -7.25
C SER A 141 11.68 -21.92 -7.44
N ASN A 142 11.89 -22.36 -8.69
CA ASN A 142 12.68 -23.54 -9.01
C ASN A 142 14.21 -23.33 -8.89
N ASP A 143 14.69 -22.08 -8.79
CA ASP A 143 16.11 -21.79 -8.63
C ASP A 143 16.57 -21.94 -7.17
N TYR A 144 15.65 -21.83 -6.19
CA TYR A 144 15.95 -22.04 -4.78
C TYR A 144 16.41 -23.48 -4.50
N GLY A 145 17.48 -23.63 -3.73
CA GLY A 145 18.07 -24.94 -3.43
C GLY A 145 18.95 -25.50 -4.55
N THR A 146 19.20 -24.73 -5.61
CA THR A 146 20.13 -25.07 -6.68
C THR A 146 21.44 -24.28 -6.57
N ASN A 147 22.48 -24.67 -7.34
CA ASN A 147 23.73 -23.91 -7.45
C ASN A 147 23.71 -22.86 -8.58
N ARG A 148 22.51 -22.44 -9.02
CA ARG A 148 22.39 -21.45 -10.10
C ARG A 148 22.81 -20.08 -9.59
N ILE A 149 23.61 -19.40 -10.41
CA ILE A 149 23.94 -17.99 -10.23
C ILE A 149 23.07 -17.21 -11.18
N LEU A 150 22.30 -16.28 -10.63
CA LEU A 150 21.39 -15.44 -11.40
C LEU A 150 22.00 -14.05 -11.59
N HIS A 151 21.66 -13.41 -12.71
CA HIS A 151 21.88 -11.98 -12.86
C HIS A 151 21.17 -11.23 -11.72
N HIS A 152 21.66 -10.03 -11.41
CA HIS A 152 21.25 -9.22 -10.26
C HIS A 152 21.69 -9.75 -8.89
N THR A 153 22.36 -10.89 -8.79
CA THR A 153 22.97 -11.37 -7.54
C THR A 153 24.44 -10.97 -7.42
N ILE A 154 25.02 -11.14 -6.22
CA ILE A 154 26.47 -10.96 -5.99
C ILE A 154 27.33 -12.14 -6.45
N GLY A 155 26.80 -13.03 -7.30
CA GLY A 155 27.54 -14.20 -7.80
C GLY A 155 27.53 -15.41 -6.86
N LEU A 156 26.62 -15.44 -5.88
CA LEU A 156 26.44 -16.55 -4.94
C LEU A 156 25.04 -17.17 -5.10
N PRO A 157 24.88 -18.49 -4.89
CA PRO A 157 23.57 -19.15 -4.89
C PRO A 157 22.80 -18.93 -3.58
N ASP A 158 22.83 -17.69 -3.05
CA ASP A 158 22.09 -17.24 -1.88
C ASP A 158 21.18 -16.06 -2.26
N PHE A 159 19.89 -16.35 -2.44
CA PHE A 159 18.88 -15.34 -2.78
C PHE A 159 18.22 -14.70 -1.55
N THR A 160 18.68 -15.02 -0.35
CA THR A 160 18.12 -14.48 0.91
C THR A 160 18.80 -13.19 1.36
N GLN A 161 19.88 -12.76 0.69
CA GLN A 161 20.64 -11.58 1.06
C GLN A 161 19.78 -10.32 1.10
N GLU A 162 18.99 -10.07 0.05
CA GLU A 162 18.09 -8.92 -0.01
C GLU A 162 17.08 -8.96 1.13
N LEU A 163 16.43 -10.11 1.37
CA LEU A 163 15.47 -10.27 2.46
C LEU A 163 16.08 -9.91 3.83
N ARG A 164 17.32 -10.34 4.10
CA ARG A 164 18.04 -10.00 5.35
C ARG A 164 18.26 -8.50 5.52
N CYS A 165 18.46 -7.76 4.44
CA CYS A 165 18.59 -6.30 4.49
C CYS A 165 17.27 -5.62 4.88
N PHE A 166 16.12 -6.14 4.42
CA PHE A 166 14.81 -5.58 4.75
C PHE A 166 14.35 -5.90 6.17
N GLN A 167 14.76 -7.03 6.74
CA GLN A 167 14.31 -7.51 8.05
C GLN A 167 14.51 -6.50 9.20
N THR A 168 15.53 -5.64 9.12
CA THR A 168 15.83 -4.66 10.18
C THR A 168 15.07 -3.34 10.03
N VAL A 169 14.43 -3.12 8.87
CA VAL A 169 13.79 -1.84 8.50
C VAL A 169 12.34 -2.02 8.04
N THR A 170 11.73 -3.17 8.33
CA THR A 170 10.32 -3.45 8.02
C THR A 170 9.68 -4.21 9.18
N CYS A 171 8.36 -4.04 9.36
CA CYS A 171 7.62 -4.71 10.43
C CYS A 171 7.19 -6.14 10.06
N PHE A 172 7.15 -6.48 8.77
CA PHE A 172 6.78 -7.80 8.25
C PHE A 172 7.43 -8.02 6.87
N GLN A 173 7.70 -9.28 6.52
CA GLN A 173 8.20 -9.71 5.21
C GLN A 173 7.44 -10.94 4.71
#